data_AF-A0A060CNK5-F1
#
_entry.id   AF-A0A060CNK5-F1
#
_cell.length_a   1.000
_cell.length_b   1.000
_cell.length_c   1.000
_cell.angle_alpha   90.00
_cell.angle_beta   90.00
_cell.angle_gamma   90.00
#
_symmetry.space_group_name_H-M   'P 1'
#
loop_
_entity.id
_entity.type
_entity.pdbx_description
1 polymer ?
#
loop_
_entity_poly.entity_id
_entity_poly.type
_entity_poly.pdbx_seq_one_letter_code
_entity_poly.pdbx_strand_id
1 'polypeptide(L)'
;MSSFSPIFQVPVIHAHEQHHNLLRTWYNSHMNTMRRNDEAPIATVTSHDSQDDDAVALTFDDGPSENTAALLDILAQEEVAATFFLIGENAERHPDLVQAIVDHGHAIGNHTWSHPHLPELSPEEISREIERTDQAICAAGGPHPTFLRPPFGEFDSIVKSAARS
;
A
#
# COMPACT_ATOMS: atom_id res chain seq x y z
N MET A 1 17.31 -27.41 -16.60
CA MET A 1 15.89 -27.77 -16.55
C MET A 1 15.28 -27.01 -15.40
N SER A 2 14.33 -26.16 -15.76
CA SER A 2 13.74 -25.06 -15.00
C SER A 2 12.89 -25.52 -13.82
N SER A 3 12.84 -24.72 -12.76
CA SER A 3 11.72 -24.72 -11.81
C SER A 3 11.60 -23.32 -11.20
N PHE A 4 10.71 -22.51 -11.76
CA PHE A 4 10.21 -21.27 -11.16
C PHE A 4 8.96 -21.62 -10.32
N SER A 5 8.83 -21.00 -9.16
CA SER A 5 7.66 -21.08 -8.26
C SER A 5 7.28 -19.65 -7.82
N PRO A 6 6.04 -19.42 -7.38
CA PRO A 6 5.21 -18.31 -7.83
C PRO A 6 5.51 -17.00 -7.10
N ILE A 7 5.46 -15.91 -7.87
CA ILE A 7 5.63 -14.53 -7.41
C ILE A 7 4.25 -13.99 -7.03
N PHE A 8 4.10 -13.43 -5.83
CA PHE A 8 2.91 -12.67 -5.43
C PHE A 8 2.86 -11.36 -6.21
N GLN A 9 1.71 -11.09 -6.82
CA GLN A 9 1.45 -9.95 -7.69
C GLN A 9 1.04 -8.72 -6.87
N VAL A 10 1.69 -7.57 -7.12
CA VAL A 10 0.97 -6.28 -7.03
C VAL A 10 -0.14 -6.35 -8.08
N PRO A 11 -1.40 -6.01 -7.77
CA PRO A 11 -2.41 -5.93 -8.80
C PRO A 11 -2.00 -4.84 -9.80
N VAL A 12 -1.50 -5.27 -10.95
CA VAL A 12 -1.50 -4.46 -12.17
C VAL A 12 -2.96 -4.36 -12.57
N ILE A 13 -3.53 -3.16 -12.51
CA ILE A 13 -4.94 -2.95 -12.80
C ILE A 13 -5.03 -2.49 -14.25
N HIS A 14 -5.38 -3.43 -15.12
CA HIS A 14 -5.70 -3.16 -16.51
C HIS A 14 -6.97 -2.32 -16.60
N ALA A 15 -6.85 -1.11 -17.16
CA ALA A 15 -7.99 -0.32 -17.57
C ALA A 15 -8.58 -0.90 -18.86
N HIS A 16 -9.45 -1.91 -18.76
CA HIS A 16 -10.43 -2.21 -19.81
C HIS A 16 -11.60 -3.10 -19.35
N GLU A 17 -12.80 -2.52 -19.41
CA GLU A 17 -14.15 -3.11 -19.54
C GLU A 17 -14.60 -4.28 -18.63
N GLN A 18 -15.65 -3.97 -17.84
CA GLN A 18 -16.75 -4.86 -17.41
C GLN A 18 -16.59 -5.82 -16.21
N HIS A 19 -15.92 -5.50 -15.09
CA HIS A 19 -15.83 -6.50 -13.98
C HIS A 19 -15.87 -6.00 -12.53
N HIS A 20 -16.84 -5.15 -12.15
CA HIS A 20 -17.06 -4.83 -10.72
C HIS A 20 -17.46 -6.06 -9.87
N ASN A 21 -18.08 -7.09 -10.46
CA ASN A 21 -18.58 -8.25 -9.69
C ASN A 21 -17.54 -9.38 -9.53
N LEU A 22 -16.57 -9.48 -10.44
CA LEU A 22 -15.53 -10.53 -10.35
C LEU A 22 -14.41 -10.14 -9.39
N LEU A 23 -14.02 -8.86 -9.32
CA LEU A 23 -13.00 -8.37 -8.38
C LEU A 23 -13.42 -8.56 -6.92
N ARG A 24 -14.69 -8.24 -6.60
CA ARG A 24 -15.25 -8.44 -5.25
C ARG A 24 -15.34 -9.91 -4.87
N THR A 25 -15.61 -10.80 -5.84
CA THR A 25 -15.69 -12.25 -5.62
C THR A 25 -14.30 -12.88 -5.47
N TRP A 26 -13.32 -12.42 -6.25
CA TRP A 26 -11.93 -12.85 -6.15
C TRP A 26 -11.29 -12.43 -4.82
N TYR A 27 -11.47 -11.16 -4.40
CA TYR A 27 -10.98 -10.62 -3.14
C TYR A 27 -11.54 -11.38 -1.92
N ASN A 28 -12.87 -11.56 -1.87
CA ASN A 28 -13.52 -12.26 -0.75
C ASN A 28 -13.21 -13.78 -0.70
N SER A 29 -12.94 -14.40 -1.85
CA SER A 29 -12.57 -15.82 -1.94
C SER A 29 -11.12 -16.07 -1.51
N HIS A 30 -10.19 -15.20 -1.90
CA HIS A 30 -8.76 -15.33 -1.58
C HIS A 30 -8.44 -14.99 -0.11
N MET A 31 -9.17 -14.06 0.51
CA MET A 31 -8.95 -13.73 1.94
C MET A 31 -9.44 -14.83 2.90
N ASN A 32 -10.41 -15.65 2.50
CA ASN A 32 -10.89 -16.79 3.31
C ASN A 32 -9.94 -18.00 3.29
N THR A 33 -9.06 -18.10 2.30
CA THR A 33 -8.07 -19.19 2.19
C THR A 33 -6.81 -18.91 3.01
N MET A 34 -6.50 -17.63 3.30
CA MET A 34 -5.31 -17.23 4.08
C MET A 34 -5.47 -17.39 5.61
N ARG A 35 -6.66 -17.73 6.13
CA ARG A 35 -6.85 -18.07 7.57
C ARG A 35 -6.47 -19.50 7.94
N ARG A 36 -6.00 -20.31 6.99
CA ARG A 36 -5.54 -21.68 7.22
C ARG A 36 -4.22 -21.87 6.53
N ASN A 37 -3.14 -21.54 7.22
CA ASN A 37 -1.87 -22.28 7.26
C ASN A 37 -0.90 -21.47 8.12
N ASP A 38 -0.51 -22.06 9.25
CA ASP A 38 0.59 -21.60 10.09
C ASP A 38 1.92 -21.67 9.31
N GLU A 39 2.85 -20.75 9.64
CA GLU A 39 4.22 -20.53 9.11
C GLU A 39 4.34 -19.35 8.14
N ALA A 40 4.56 -18.15 8.69
CA ALA A 40 4.82 -16.92 7.94
C ALA A 40 6.26 -16.91 7.36
N PRO A 41 6.46 -16.59 6.06
CA PRO A 41 7.79 -16.52 5.48
C PRO A 41 8.49 -15.20 5.82
N ILE A 42 9.80 -15.29 5.98
CA ILE A 42 10.73 -14.17 6.19
C ILE A 42 10.59 -13.19 5.01
N ALA A 43 10.22 -11.95 5.30
CA ALA A 43 9.93 -10.91 4.30
C ALA A 43 11.07 -10.77 3.28
N THR A 44 10.73 -10.90 1.99
CA THR A 44 11.63 -10.73 0.84
C THR A 44 11.51 -9.29 0.33
N VAL A 45 12.63 -8.61 0.06
CA VAL A 45 12.59 -7.30 -0.65
C VAL A 45 12.30 -7.58 -2.11
N THR A 46 11.15 -7.13 -2.60
CA THR A 46 10.72 -7.28 -3.99
C THR A 46 10.80 -5.92 -4.69
N SER A 47 11.63 -5.82 -5.74
CA SER A 47 11.44 -4.81 -6.78
C SER A 47 10.33 -5.31 -7.69
N HIS A 48 9.25 -4.54 -7.83
CA HIS A 48 8.15 -4.85 -8.74
C HIS A 48 8.43 -4.23 -10.11
N ASP A 49 9.08 -4.99 -10.99
CA ASP A 49 8.89 -4.79 -12.42
C ASP A 49 7.48 -5.28 -12.74
N SER A 50 6.62 -4.43 -13.29
CA SER A 50 5.35 -4.88 -13.85
C SER A 50 5.67 -5.98 -14.86
N GLN A 51 5.18 -7.19 -14.64
CA GLN A 51 5.36 -8.34 -15.54
C GLN A 51 4.59 -8.18 -16.87
N ASP A 52 4.14 -6.95 -17.15
CA ASP A 52 3.42 -6.52 -18.32
C ASP A 52 4.11 -5.23 -18.78
N ASP A 53 4.80 -5.29 -19.92
CA ASP A 53 5.65 -4.20 -20.43
C ASP A 53 4.82 -2.94 -20.77
N ASP A 54 3.49 -3.06 -20.84
CA ASP A 54 2.55 -1.98 -21.17
C ASP A 54 1.79 -1.42 -19.94
N ALA A 55 2.11 -1.86 -18.73
CA ALA A 55 1.43 -1.41 -17.52
C ALA A 55 2.22 -0.35 -16.73
N VAL A 56 1.50 0.65 -16.20
CA VAL A 56 2.04 1.68 -15.31
C VAL A 56 1.22 1.72 -14.02
N ALA A 57 1.90 1.84 -12.88
CA ALA A 57 1.25 2.07 -11.59
C ALA A 57 1.26 3.56 -11.24
N LEU A 58 0.08 4.16 -11.11
CA LEU A 58 -0.05 5.50 -10.54
C LEU A 58 0.04 5.42 -9.02
N THR A 59 0.90 6.25 -8.44
CA THR A 59 1.07 6.30 -7.00
C THR A 59 1.14 7.74 -6.51
N PHE A 60 0.51 8.01 -5.36
CA PHE A 60 0.46 9.34 -4.76
C PHE A 60 0.94 9.28 -3.31
N ASP A 61 1.84 10.19 -2.95
CA ASP A 61 2.44 10.28 -1.62
C ASP A 61 1.81 11.44 -0.82
N ASP A 62 2.19 11.54 0.45
CA ASP A 62 1.88 12.64 1.38
C ASP A 62 0.41 12.83 1.79
N GLY A 63 -0.49 12.02 1.24
CA GLY A 63 -1.92 12.05 1.58
C GLY A 63 -2.27 11.43 2.94
N PRO A 64 -3.55 11.47 3.34
CA PRO A 64 -4.63 12.22 2.70
C PRO A 64 -4.54 13.73 2.95
N SER A 65 -5.04 14.54 2.03
CA SER A 65 -5.11 16.00 2.17
C SER A 65 -6.46 16.52 1.65
N GLU A 66 -6.67 17.84 1.74
CA GLU A 66 -7.82 18.52 1.16
C GLU A 66 -8.02 18.26 -0.36
N ASN A 67 -6.94 17.92 -1.08
CA ASN A 67 -6.99 17.62 -2.51
C ASN A 67 -7.34 16.15 -2.82
N THR A 68 -7.30 15.26 -1.82
CA THR A 68 -7.50 13.81 -2.03
C THR A 68 -8.88 13.52 -2.58
N ALA A 69 -9.94 14.18 -2.10
CA ALA A 69 -11.30 13.95 -2.61
C ALA A 69 -11.42 14.29 -4.11
N ALA A 70 -10.88 15.44 -4.54
CA ALA A 70 -10.89 15.83 -5.94
C ALA A 70 -10.07 14.87 -6.82
N LEU A 71 -8.97 14.33 -6.29
CA LEU A 71 -8.18 13.32 -6.99
C LEU A 71 -8.95 12.00 -7.15
N LEU A 72 -9.67 11.55 -6.11
CA LEU A 72 -10.52 10.37 -6.18
C LEU A 72 -11.62 10.52 -7.25
N ASP A 73 -12.23 11.70 -7.35
CA ASP A 73 -13.23 11.99 -8.40
C ASP A 73 -12.65 11.85 -9.81
N ILE A 74 -11.42 12.35 -10.02
CA ILE A 74 -10.72 12.23 -11.32
C ILE A 74 -10.39 10.77 -11.62
N LEU A 75 -9.81 10.04 -10.66
CA LEU A 75 -9.47 8.62 -10.84
C LEU A 75 -10.71 7.77 -11.13
N ALA A 76 -11.84 8.07 -10.50
CA ALA A 76 -13.11 7.41 -10.77
C ALA A 76 -13.66 7.73 -12.17
N GLN A 77 -13.55 8.98 -12.64
CA GLN A 77 -13.97 9.37 -13.99
C GLN A 77 -13.14 8.69 -15.08
N GLU A 78 -11.85 8.51 -14.83
CA GLU A 78 -10.93 7.83 -15.76
C GLU A 78 -10.94 6.30 -15.60
N GLU A 79 -11.71 5.76 -14.64
CA GLU A 79 -11.76 4.34 -14.30
C GLU A 79 -10.36 3.74 -13.97
N VAL A 80 -9.49 4.55 -13.35
CA VAL A 80 -8.11 4.17 -13.02
C VAL A 80 -7.97 3.91 -11.52
N ALA A 81 -7.33 2.79 -11.18
CA ALA A 81 -6.91 2.53 -9.81
C ALA A 81 -5.48 3.02 -9.55
N ALA A 82 -5.23 3.46 -8.31
CA ALA A 82 -3.94 3.97 -7.87
C ALA A 82 -3.54 3.38 -6.52
N THR A 83 -2.30 3.63 -6.10
CA THR A 83 -1.80 3.36 -4.75
C THR A 83 -1.51 4.66 -4.02
N PHE A 84 -2.02 4.82 -2.81
CA PHE A 84 -1.79 6.00 -1.97
C PHE A 84 -0.85 5.63 -0.81
N PHE A 85 0.30 6.28 -0.73
CA PHE A 85 1.21 6.15 0.42
C PHE A 85 0.89 7.26 1.41
N LEU A 86 0.32 6.87 2.55
CA LEU A 86 -0.26 7.82 3.49
C LEU A 86 0.71 8.17 4.62
N ILE A 87 0.77 9.45 4.97
CA ILE A 87 1.41 9.93 6.19
C ILE A 87 0.47 9.65 7.37
N GLY A 88 0.99 9.06 8.44
CA GLY A 88 0.19 8.66 9.61
C GLY A 88 -0.57 9.82 10.27
N GLU A 89 0.06 10.99 10.44
CA GLU A 89 -0.61 12.20 10.96
C GLU A 89 -1.80 12.64 10.11
N ASN A 90 -1.70 12.47 8.80
CA ASN A 90 -2.74 12.83 7.87
C ASN A 90 -3.87 11.80 7.87
N ALA A 91 -3.53 10.51 7.94
CA ALA A 91 -4.50 9.43 8.09
C ALA A 91 -5.32 9.58 9.39
N GLU A 92 -4.66 9.95 10.51
CA GLU A 92 -5.34 10.23 11.78
C GLU A 92 -6.29 11.45 11.69
N ARG A 93 -5.89 12.49 10.94
CA ARG A 93 -6.67 13.72 10.79
C ARG A 93 -7.85 13.57 9.82
N HIS A 94 -7.74 12.70 8.82
CA HIS A 94 -8.70 12.53 7.73
C HIS A 94 -9.15 11.08 7.56
N PRO A 95 -9.74 10.44 8.61
CA PRO A 95 -10.11 9.04 8.54
C PRO A 95 -11.22 8.77 7.50
N ASP A 96 -12.07 9.77 7.23
CA ASP A 96 -13.08 9.73 6.19
C ASP A 96 -12.47 9.60 4.78
N LEU A 97 -11.35 10.28 4.53
CA LEU A 97 -10.63 10.17 3.25
C LEU A 97 -9.90 8.84 3.10
N VAL A 98 -9.35 8.28 4.19
CA VAL A 98 -8.78 6.92 4.18
C VAL A 98 -9.85 5.91 3.77
N GLN A 99 -11.03 5.97 4.39
CA GLN A 99 -12.14 5.10 4.04
C GLN A 99 -12.59 5.30 2.58
N ALA A 100 -12.66 6.56 2.12
CA ALA A 100 -13.00 6.86 0.73
C ALA A 100 -12.00 6.27 -0.27
N ILE A 101 -10.69 6.31 0.01
CA ILE A 101 -9.66 5.67 -0.83
C ILE A 101 -9.94 4.16 -0.97
N VAL A 102 -10.28 3.48 0.13
CA VAL A 102 -10.62 2.04 0.12
C VAL A 102 -11.92 1.77 -0.64
N ASP A 103 -12.96 2.56 -0.39
CA ASP A 103 -14.28 2.37 -0.98
C ASP A 103 -14.25 2.55 -2.52
N HIS A 104 -13.34 3.38 -3.03
CA HIS A 104 -13.08 3.56 -4.47
C HIS A 104 -12.15 2.50 -5.07
N GLY A 105 -11.71 1.51 -4.28
CA GLY A 105 -10.95 0.35 -4.76
C GLY A 105 -9.46 0.62 -4.97
N HIS A 106 -8.90 1.66 -4.34
CA HIS A 106 -7.48 1.97 -4.40
C HIS A 106 -6.68 1.21 -3.33
N ALA A 107 -5.38 1.01 -3.59
CA ALA A 107 -4.47 0.42 -2.63
C ALA A 107 -3.90 1.50 -1.68
N ILE A 108 -3.54 1.09 -0.46
CA ILE A 108 -2.93 1.95 0.56
C ILE A 108 -1.59 1.37 0.98
N GLY A 109 -0.57 2.24 1.00
CA GLY A 109 0.76 1.99 1.56
C GLY A 109 1.09 2.96 2.69
N ASN A 110 2.17 2.67 3.40
CA ASN A 110 2.68 3.46 4.51
C ASN A 110 3.73 4.47 4.01
N HIS A 111 3.62 5.72 4.45
CA HIS A 111 4.59 6.79 4.15
C HIS A 111 5.16 7.44 5.42
N THR A 112 5.34 6.65 6.48
CA THR A 112 5.78 7.06 7.83
C THR A 112 4.80 7.97 8.55
N TRP A 113 5.07 8.23 9.82
CA TRP A 113 4.14 8.97 10.67
C TRP A 113 4.24 10.47 10.41
N SER A 114 5.46 10.99 10.37
CA SER A 114 5.77 12.43 10.32
C SER A 114 6.63 12.85 9.12
N HIS A 115 6.86 11.94 8.17
CA HIS A 115 7.70 12.16 6.98
C HIS A 115 9.17 12.57 7.28
N PRO A 116 9.90 11.85 8.18
CA PRO A 116 11.29 12.16 8.49
C PRO A 116 12.29 11.55 7.50
N HIS A 117 13.54 12.02 7.53
CA HIS A 117 14.67 11.36 6.88
C HIS A 117 15.04 10.08 7.64
N LEU A 118 14.51 8.92 7.21
CA LEU A 118 14.66 7.65 7.93
C LEU A 118 16.13 7.23 8.23
N PRO A 119 17.13 7.46 7.34
CA PRO A 119 18.52 7.12 7.66
C PRO A 119 19.13 7.92 8.83
N GLU A 120 18.51 9.01 9.26
CA GLU A 120 18.97 9.83 10.39
C GLU A 120 18.42 9.34 11.74
N LEU A 121 17.51 8.37 11.72
CA LEU A 121 16.79 7.88 12.90
C LEU A 121 17.39 6.59 13.47
N SER A 122 17.13 6.34 14.75
CA SER A 122 17.41 5.04 15.37
C SER A 122 16.47 3.95 14.83
N PRO A 123 16.85 2.66 14.88
CA PRO A 123 15.96 1.56 14.49
C PRO A 123 14.60 1.62 15.19
N GLU A 124 14.58 1.94 16.48
CA GLU A 124 13.34 2.05 17.27
C GLU A 124 12.49 3.27 16.86
N GLU A 125 13.12 4.36 16.43
CA GLU A 125 12.43 5.52 15.87
C GLU A 125 11.78 5.17 14.53
N ILE A 126 12.49 4.45 13.66
CA ILE A 126 11.94 3.98 12.38
C ILE A 126 10.75 3.03 12.61
N SER A 127 10.86 2.05 13.51
CA SER A 127 9.74 1.15 13.84
C SER A 127 8.53 1.93 14.37
N ARG A 128 8.74 2.95 15.22
CA ARG A 128 7.63 3.78 15.71
C ARG A 128 6.94 4.56 14.59
N GLU A 129 7.69 5.11 13.65
CA GLU A 129 7.14 5.83 12.48
C GLU A 129 6.26 4.90 11.63
N ILE A 130 6.70 3.66 11.42
CA ILE A 130 5.96 2.66 10.63
C ILE A 130 4.72 2.19 11.39
N GLU A 131 4.90 1.63 12.59
CA GLU A 131 3.84 0.99 13.37
C GLU A 131 2.70 1.97 13.71
N ARG A 132 3.03 3.21 14.07
CA ARG A 132 2.01 4.21 14.41
C ARG A 132 1.19 4.59 13.19
N THR A 133 1.81 4.63 12.02
CA THR A 133 1.12 4.90 10.75
C THR A 133 0.20 3.75 10.36
N ASP A 134 0.66 2.50 10.49
CA ASP A 134 -0.18 1.32 10.26
C ASP A 134 -1.40 1.32 11.17
N GLN A 135 -1.22 1.65 12.45
CA GLN A 135 -2.31 1.75 13.41
C GLN A 135 -3.33 2.82 13.02
N ALA A 136 -2.88 4.00 12.60
CA ALA A 136 -3.78 5.08 12.18
C ALA A 136 -4.55 4.72 10.91
N ILE A 137 -3.90 4.10 9.92
CA ILE A 137 -4.54 3.64 8.69
C ILE A 137 -5.61 2.58 9.02
N CYS A 138 -5.27 1.57 9.83
CA CYS A 138 -6.21 0.54 10.27
C CYS A 138 -7.39 1.12 11.06
N ALA A 139 -7.12 2.07 11.97
CA ALA A 139 -8.15 2.73 12.78
C ALA A 139 -9.12 3.56 11.93
N ALA A 140 -8.65 4.10 10.81
CA ALA A 140 -9.44 4.83 9.84
C ALA A 140 -10.20 3.94 8.83
N GLY A 141 -10.14 2.61 8.98
CA GLY A 141 -10.83 1.66 8.10
C GLY A 141 -10.01 1.18 6.89
N GLY A 142 -8.75 1.60 6.81
CA GLY A 142 -7.77 1.09 5.85
C GLY A 142 -7.34 -0.36 6.13
N PRO A 143 -6.75 -1.06 5.13
CA PRO A 143 -6.08 -2.32 5.38
C PRO A 143 -4.78 -2.09 6.15
N HIS A 144 -4.24 -3.16 6.76
CA HIS A 144 -2.87 -3.12 7.27
C HIS A 144 -1.91 -2.97 6.07
N PRO A 145 -1.12 -1.88 5.99
CA PRO A 145 -0.22 -1.66 4.86
C PRO A 145 0.81 -2.78 4.72
N THR A 146 1.07 -3.21 3.49
CA THR A 146 2.12 -4.19 3.15
C THR A 146 3.28 -3.58 2.36
N PHE A 147 3.15 -2.30 1.99
CA PHE A 147 4.15 -1.52 1.28
C PHE A 147 4.54 -0.31 2.11
N LEU A 148 5.84 -0.07 2.21
CA LEU A 148 6.43 1.17 2.73
C LEU A 148 7.08 1.90 1.57
N ARG A 149 6.78 3.20 1.43
CA ARG A 149 7.60 4.11 0.66
C ARG A 149 8.35 5.03 1.62
N PRO A 150 9.68 4.95 1.71
CA PRO A 150 10.44 5.87 2.54
C PRO A 150 10.29 7.32 2.04
N PRO A 151 10.09 8.30 2.94
CA PRO A 151 10.20 9.73 2.61
C PRO A 151 11.47 10.03 1.84
N PHE A 152 11.37 10.93 0.86
CA PHE A 152 12.48 11.35 -0.01
C PHE A 152 13.13 10.21 -0.84
N GLY A 153 12.57 9.00 -0.81
CA GLY A 153 13.16 7.80 -1.42
C GLY A 153 14.41 7.30 -0.68
N GLU A 154 14.64 7.74 0.55
CA GLU A 154 15.87 7.47 1.31
C GLU A 154 15.75 6.21 2.16
N PHE A 155 16.62 5.23 1.92
CA PHE A 155 16.69 4.02 2.73
C PHE A 155 18.08 3.39 2.74
N ASP A 156 18.40 2.68 3.82
CA ASP A 156 19.60 1.88 3.97
C ASP A 156 19.24 0.45 4.43
N SER A 157 20.24 -0.30 4.92
CA SER A 157 20.00 -1.64 5.47
C SER A 157 19.17 -1.61 6.76
N ILE A 158 19.28 -0.56 7.58
CA ILE A 158 18.54 -0.44 8.84
C ILE A 158 17.06 -0.20 8.53
N VAL A 159 16.77 0.74 7.64
CA VAL A 159 15.39 1.01 7.17
C VAL A 159 14.77 -0.25 6.58
N LYS A 160 15.50 -0.99 5.74
CA LYS A 160 15.02 -2.25 5.17
C LYS A 160 14.75 -3.33 6.22
N SER A 161 15.52 -3.37 7.29
CA SER A 161 15.32 -4.33 8.38
C SER A 161 14.09 -3.98 9.21
N ALA A 162 13.89 -2.70 9.53
CA ALA A 162 12.72 -2.22 10.26
C ALA A 162 11.41 -2.37 9.46
N ALA A 163 11.46 -2.26 8.12
CA ALA A 163 10.29 -2.45 7.27
C ALA A 163 9.85 -3.93 7.09
N ARG A 164 10.58 -4.89 7.68
CA ARG A 164 10.31 -6.34 7.56
C ARG A 164 9.74 -6.97 8.83
N SER A 165 9.74 -6.24 9.95
CA SER A 165 9.30 -6.69 11.27
C SER A 165 7.81 -6.41 11.47
#